data_AF-A0A6N7H4L7-F1
#
_entry.id   AF-A0A6N7H4L7-F1
#
_cell.length_a   1.000
_cell.length_b   1.000
_cell.length_c   1.000
_cell.angle_alpha   90.00
_cell.angle_beta   90.00
_cell.angle_gamma   90.00
#
_symmetry.space_group_name_H-M   'P 1'
#
loop_
_entity.id
_entity.type
_entity.pdbx_description
1 polymer ?
#
loop_
_entity_poly.entity_id
_entity_poly.type
_entity_poly.pdbx_seq_one_letter_code
_entity_poly.pdbx_strand_id
1 'polypeptide(L)'
;MRALRVRLAPPSLEIPASPIEVAHRIAPTPLLLVHGDGDHYLGVDHPLAVRRATGGHAELWLERGVRHAETAMSPELVDRMAAWLADHCGSRTNEAERTAA
;
A
#
# COMPACT_ATOMS: atom_id res chain seq x y z
N MET A 1 20.41 11.56 -12.23
CA MET A 1 20.67 13.01 -12.14
C MET A 1 19.75 13.59 -11.07
N ARG A 2 20.23 14.43 -10.13
CA ARG A 2 19.33 15.11 -9.17
C ARG A 2 18.91 16.45 -9.79
N ALA A 3 17.75 16.49 -10.42
CA ALA A 3 17.06 17.74 -10.76
C ALA A 3 15.76 17.78 -9.96
N LEU A 4 15.40 18.93 -9.39
CA LEU A 4 14.11 19.16 -8.71
C LEU A 4 13.81 18.30 -7.47
N ARG A 5 14.82 17.84 -6.73
CA ARG A 5 14.67 16.92 -5.56
C ARG A 5 14.03 15.56 -5.87
N VAL A 6 13.83 15.21 -7.14
CA VAL A 6 13.35 13.90 -7.55
C VAL A 6 14.53 13.02 -7.96
N ARG A 7 14.52 11.75 -7.53
CA ARG A 7 15.46 10.74 -8.01
C ARG A 7 14.81 10.01 -9.19
N LEU A 8 15.29 10.30 -10.39
CA LEU A 8 14.90 9.57 -11.60
C LEU A 8 15.93 8.46 -11.86
N ALA A 9 15.44 7.23 -12.00
CA ALA A 9 16.22 6.14 -12.55
C ALA A 9 16.51 6.41 -14.05
N PRO A 10 17.57 5.80 -14.62
CA PRO A 10 17.76 5.84 -16.07
C PRO A 10 16.51 5.32 -16.80
N PRO A 11 16.20 5.82 -18.00
CA PRO A 11 15.12 5.27 -18.80
C PRO A 11 15.32 3.78 -19.01
N SER A 12 14.28 2.98 -18.79
CA SER A 12 14.28 1.55 -19.08
C SER A 12 13.17 1.25 -20.09
N LEU A 13 13.45 0.33 -21.02
CA LEU A 13 12.43 -0.23 -21.91
C LEU A 13 11.72 -1.44 -21.28
N GLU A 14 12.14 -1.83 -20.07
CA GLU A 14 11.55 -2.94 -19.34
C GLU A 14 10.20 -2.51 -18.76
N ILE A 15 9.16 -3.22 -19.18
CA ILE A 15 7.81 -3.00 -18.65
C ILE A 15 7.76 -3.68 -17.29
N PRO A 16 7.48 -2.94 -16.19
CA PRO A 16 7.36 -3.56 -14.88
C PRO A 16 6.19 -4.53 -14.87
N ALA A 17 6.35 -5.64 -14.14
CA ALA A 17 5.26 -6.59 -13.93
C ALA A 17 4.03 -5.87 -13.36
N SER A 18 2.86 -6.20 -13.89
CA SER A 18 1.61 -5.61 -13.45
C SER A 18 1.34 -6.02 -11.99
N PRO A 19 0.77 -5.14 -11.14
CA PRO A 19 0.41 -5.49 -9.77
C PRO A 19 -0.42 -6.78 -9.66
N ILE A 20 -1.33 -7.03 -10.60
CA ILE A 20 -2.16 -8.25 -10.61
C ILE A 20 -1.33 -9.51 -10.88
N GLU A 21 -0.19 -9.41 -11.57
CA GLU A 21 0.69 -10.55 -11.85
C GLU A 21 1.53 -10.93 -10.63
N VAL A 22 1.77 -9.99 -9.71
CA VAL A 22 2.73 -10.16 -8.61
C VAL A 22 2.12 -10.06 -7.21
N ALA A 23 0.88 -9.57 -7.06
CA ALA A 23 0.28 -9.33 -5.74
C ALA A 23 0.19 -10.60 -4.87
N HIS A 24 0.00 -11.78 -5.49
CA HIS A 24 0.00 -13.07 -4.79
C HIS A 24 1.30 -13.35 -4.02
N ARG A 25 2.43 -12.75 -4.45
CA ARG A 25 3.76 -12.98 -3.85
C ARG A 25 3.93 -12.31 -2.48
N ILE A 26 2.99 -11.46 -2.06
CA ILE A 26 3.04 -10.79 -0.77
C ILE A 26 2.68 -11.75 0.37
N ALA A 27 1.85 -12.76 0.11
CA ALA A 27 1.53 -13.78 1.09
C ALA A 27 2.82 -14.50 1.58
N PRO A 28 2.93 -14.82 2.88
CA PRO A 28 1.92 -14.69 3.94
C PRO A 28 1.94 -13.34 4.68
N THR A 29 2.70 -12.35 4.20
CA THR A 29 2.75 -11.03 4.85
C THR A 29 1.39 -10.35 4.72
N PRO A 30 0.76 -9.88 5.81
CA PRO A 30 -0.53 -9.19 5.75
C PRO A 30 -0.51 -8.01 4.76
N LEU A 31 -1.58 -7.88 3.98
CA LEU A 31 -1.71 -6.82 2.99
C LEU A 31 -3.04 -6.09 3.15
N LEU A 32 -2.95 -4.78 3.36
CA LEU A 32 -4.09 -3.87 3.35
C LEU A 32 -4.07 -3.02 2.07
N LEU A 33 -5.19 -3.04 1.34
CA LEU A 33 -5.48 -2.12 0.25
C LEU A 33 -6.46 -1.08 0.75
N VAL A 34 -6.08 0.20 0.71
CA VAL A 34 -6.98 1.33 1.05
C VAL A 34 -7.25 2.12 -0.22
N HIS A 35 -8.52 2.30 -0.57
CA HIS A 35 -8.89 2.96 -1.81
C HIS A 35 -10.16 3.80 -1.67
N GLY A 36 -10.18 4.98 -2.27
CA GLY A 36 -11.35 5.84 -2.29
C GLY A 36 -12.28 5.54 -3.46
N ASP A 37 -13.59 5.44 -3.23
CA ASP A 37 -14.56 5.17 -4.31
C ASP A 37 -14.81 6.36 -5.25
N GLY A 38 -14.26 7.54 -4.91
CA GLY A 38 -14.28 8.75 -5.72
C GLY A 38 -12.99 9.00 -6.51
N ASP A 39 -12.04 8.06 -6.53
CA ASP A 39 -10.84 8.17 -7.34
C ASP A 39 -11.18 8.03 -8.83
N HIS A 40 -10.92 9.08 -9.61
CA HIS A 40 -11.20 9.14 -11.05
C HIS A 40 -9.98 8.76 -11.90
N TYR A 41 -8.79 8.64 -11.30
CA TYR A 41 -7.60 8.14 -11.97
C TYR A 41 -7.56 6.62 -11.94
N LEU A 42 -7.93 6.03 -10.81
CA LEU A 42 -7.94 4.60 -10.59
C LEU A 42 -9.31 4.22 -10.02
N GLY A 43 -10.22 3.70 -10.84
CA GLY A 43 -11.54 3.30 -10.37
C GLY A 43 -11.50 2.07 -9.45
N VAL A 44 -12.62 1.82 -8.74
CA VAL A 44 -12.76 0.72 -7.76
C VAL A 44 -12.45 -0.68 -8.32
N ASP A 45 -12.52 -0.88 -9.63
CA ASP A 45 -12.16 -2.15 -10.26
C ASP A 45 -10.67 -2.49 -10.10
N HIS A 46 -9.80 -1.49 -9.96
CA HIS A 46 -8.36 -1.68 -9.79
C HIS A 46 -8.01 -2.40 -8.48
N PRO A 47 -8.37 -1.88 -7.28
CA PRO A 47 -8.09 -2.59 -6.02
C PRO A 47 -8.83 -3.92 -5.92
N LEU A 48 -10.02 -4.05 -6.52
CA LEU A 48 -10.74 -5.32 -6.59
C LEU A 48 -9.98 -6.36 -7.42
N ALA A 49 -9.40 -5.98 -8.56
CA ALA A 49 -8.57 -6.86 -9.36
C ALA A 49 -7.32 -7.32 -8.60
N VAL A 50 -6.64 -6.41 -7.89
CA VAL A 50 -5.49 -6.75 -7.04
C VAL A 50 -5.88 -7.69 -5.91
N ARG A 51 -6.97 -7.43 -5.18
CA ARG A 51 -7.47 -8.32 -4.12
C ARG A 51 -7.76 -9.73 -4.65
N ARG A 52 -8.42 -9.85 -5.81
CA ARG A 52 -8.67 -11.14 -6.46
C ARG A 52 -7.35 -11.85 -6.80
N ALA A 53 -6.36 -11.12 -7.32
CA ALA A 53 -5.05 -11.67 -7.63
C ALA A 53 -4.28 -12.18 -6.40
N THR A 54 -4.59 -11.68 -5.19
CA THR A 54 -4.03 -12.23 -3.94
C THR A 54 -4.70 -13.52 -3.45
N GLY A 55 -5.62 -14.11 -4.22
CA GLY A 55 -6.45 -15.21 -3.74
C GLY A 55 -7.40 -14.80 -2.60
N GLY A 56 -7.67 -13.49 -2.48
CA GLY A 56 -8.51 -12.92 -1.41
C GLY A 56 -7.78 -12.66 -0.09
N HIS A 57 -6.48 -12.93 0.02
CA HIS A 57 -5.68 -12.68 1.23
C HIS A 57 -5.59 -11.19 1.59
N ALA A 58 -5.62 -10.30 0.60
CA ALA A 58 -5.61 -8.86 0.87
C ALA A 58 -6.92 -8.39 1.50
N GLU A 59 -6.81 -7.65 2.59
CA GLU A 59 -7.91 -6.85 3.11
C GLU A 59 -8.11 -5.61 2.23
N LEU A 60 -9.36 -5.20 2.01
CA LEU A 60 -9.70 -4.05 1.18
C LEU A 60 -10.65 -3.12 1.92
N TRP A 61 -10.22 -1.89 2.16
CA TRP A 61 -11.04 -0.78 2.62
C TRP A 61 -11.43 0.11 1.45
N LEU A 62 -12.74 0.32 1.28
CA LEU A 62 -13.30 1.28 0.33
C LEU A 62 -13.80 2.50 1.10
N GLU A 63 -13.08 3.61 0.96
CA GLU A 63 -13.36 4.87 1.63
C GLU A 63 -14.34 5.71 0.79
N ARG A 64 -15.50 6.03 1.34
CA ARG A 64 -16.61 6.67 0.60
C ARG A 64 -16.36 8.16 0.37
N GLY A 65 -16.54 8.63 -0.86
CA GLY A 65 -16.35 10.02 -1.27
C GLY A 65 -14.88 10.46 -1.33
N VAL A 66 -13.96 9.56 -1.01
CA VAL A 66 -12.51 9.80 -0.99
C VAL A 66 -12.00 9.79 -2.44
N ARG A 67 -11.39 10.91 -2.85
CA ARG A 67 -10.73 11.05 -4.16
C ARG A 67 -9.28 10.56 -4.06
N HIS A 68 -8.46 10.82 -5.08
CA HIS A 68 -7.08 10.36 -5.10
C HIS A 68 -6.27 10.81 -3.86
N ALA A 69 -5.37 9.91 -3.44
CA ALA A 69 -4.66 9.85 -2.14
C ALA A 69 -4.27 11.19 -1.49
N GLU A 70 -3.84 12.17 -2.27
CA GLU A 70 -3.25 13.42 -1.77
C GLU A 70 -4.22 14.33 -1.00
N THR A 71 -5.53 14.16 -1.17
CA THR A 71 -6.55 15.01 -0.50
C THR A 71 -7.42 14.27 0.50
N ALA A 72 -7.17 12.98 0.70
CA ALA A 72 -8.16 12.07 1.26
C ALA A 72 -7.69 11.31 2.50
N MET A 73 -6.44 11.51 2.94
CA MET A 73 -5.98 11.06 4.26
C MET A 73 -6.54 11.98 5.36
N SER A 74 -7.52 11.50 6.11
CA SER A 74 -7.94 12.13 7.37
C SER A 74 -7.14 11.58 8.55
N PRO A 75 -7.02 12.31 9.67
CA PRO A 75 -6.41 11.79 10.89
C PRO A 75 -7.00 10.44 11.32
N GLU A 76 -8.33 10.28 11.21
CA GLU A 76 -9.03 9.06 11.59
C GLU A 76 -8.69 7.87 10.68
N LEU A 77 -8.51 8.10 9.37
CA LEU A 77 -8.05 7.05 8.46
C LEU A 77 -6.61 6.64 8.79
N VAL A 78 -5.75 7.61 9.12
CA VAL A 78 -4.38 7.35 9.55
C VAL A 78 -4.34 6.51 10.83
N ASP A 79 -5.14 6.88 11.83
CA ASP A 79 -5.22 6.14 13.10
C ASP A 79 -5.72 4.70 12.89
N ARG A 80 -6.70 4.48 12.01
CA ARG A 80 -7.14 3.12 11.65
C ARG A 80 -6.04 2.31 10.97
N MET A 81 -5.33 2.90 10.01
CA MET A 81 -4.19 2.22 9.36
C MET A 81 -3.09 1.88 10.38
N ALA A 82 -2.82 2.77 11.34
CA ALA A 82 -1.85 2.54 12.40
C ALA A 82 -2.28 1.37 13.32
N ALA A 83 -3.56 1.31 13.71
CA ALA A 83 -4.10 0.20 14.48
C ALA A 83 -4.00 -1.12 13.70
N TRP A 84 -4.39 -1.12 12.42
CA TRP A 84 -4.27 -2.30 11.56
C TRP A 84 -2.82 -2.79 11.47
N LEU A 85 -1.86 -1.87 11.29
CA LEU A 85 -0.44 -2.20 11.27
C LEU A 85 0.02 -2.78 12.62
N ALA A 86 -0.42 -2.23 13.74
CA ALA A 86 -0.06 -2.74 15.07
C ALA A 86 -0.57 -4.18 15.31
N ASP A 87 -1.75 -4.51 14.77
CA ASP A 87 -2.35 -5.84 14.91
C ASP A 87 -1.69 -6.89 13.99
N HIS A 88 -1.18 -6.48 12.83
CA HIS A 88 -0.73 -7.38 11.77
C HIS A 88 0.78 -7.41 11.57
N CYS A 89 1.50 -6.35 11.96
CA CYS A 89 2.95 -6.33 11.99
C CYS A 89 3.40 -6.73 13.39
N GLY A 90 3.91 -7.95 13.54
CA GLY A 90 4.58 -8.35 14.77
C GLY A 90 5.65 -7.32 15.12
N SER A 91 5.78 -6.98 16.41
CA SER A 91 6.82 -6.06 16.85
C SER A 91 8.18 -6.63 16.44
N ARG A 92 8.80 -6.07 15.40
CA ARG A 92 10.25 -6.14 15.28
C ARG A 92 10.78 -5.22 16.38
N THR A 93 10.76 -5.74 17.60
CA THR A 93 11.59 -5.18 18.66
C THR A 93 13.00 -5.30 18.10
N ASN A 94 13.60 -4.16 17.79
CA ASN A 94 14.97 -4.09 17.32
C ASN A 94 15.85 -4.50 18.51
N GLU A 95 16.03 -5.80 18.72
CA GLU A 95 16.82 -6.36 19.82
C GLU A 95 18.27 -5.82 19.79
N ALA A 96 18.72 -5.41 18.60
CA ALA A 96 20.00 -4.76 18.36
C ALA A 96 20.14 -3.35 18.99
N GLU A 97 19.07 -2.63 19.30
CA GLU A 97 19.14 -1.30 19.95
C GLU A 97 19.05 -1.37 21.49
N ARG A 98 18.63 -2.51 22.06
CA ARG A 98 18.55 -2.71 23.53
C ARG A 98 19.83 -3.25 24.16
N THR A 99 20.74 -3.85 23.39
CA THR A 99 22.04 -4.34 23.90
C THR A 99 23.16 -3.29 23.78
N ALA A 100 22.84 -2.07 23.33
CA ALA A 100 23.80 -0.97 23.17
C ALA A 100 23.59 0.19 24.16
N ALA A 101 22.78 0.00 25.21
CA ALA A 101 22.54 0.98 26.28
C ALA A 101 22.92 0.42 27.65
#